data_AF-A0AAV2IEJ1-F1
#
_entry.id   AF-A0AAV2IEJ1-F1
#
_cell.length_a   1.000
_cell.length_b   1.000
_cell.length_c   1.000
_cell.angle_alpha   90.00
_cell.angle_beta   90.00
_cell.angle_gamma   90.00
#
_symmetry.space_group_name_H-M   'P 1'
#
loop_
_entity.id
_entity.type
_entity.pdbx_description
1 polymer ?
#
loop_
_entity_poly.entity_id
_entity_poly.type
_entity_poly.pdbx_seq_one_letter_code
_entity_poly.pdbx_strand_id
1 'polypeptide(L)'
;MASKKKKKEYFPFNGAINGKSKFPLPGRDDRSESIEIFNIDVENKKSLVSEYKDSNKGYILCYHGTTSENAKAIVNSGINVTKGKSKTDFGQGFYVAENFDYSRDYVKQSSKEYTVLVFKLNQTFWIEQGNSFYDFDLKEDVDKNWEQYVAYNRCIVTSGRLNKKSNIKPLLSQLECKSFIRGHVGAKNLERRPRTSNQTIAKDPTIQVCIKTNEGAQRFFRFLYAAFSYNDSL
;
A
#
# COMPACT_ATOMS: atom_id res chain seq x y z
N MET A 1 -7.85 -36.74 23.54
CA MET A 1 -8.03 -36.30 22.14
C MET A 1 -6.87 -35.39 21.77
N ALA A 2 -5.98 -35.82 20.87
CA ALA A 2 -4.89 -34.98 20.40
C ALA A 2 -5.46 -33.86 19.52
N SER A 3 -5.29 -32.61 19.96
CA SER A 3 -5.54 -31.44 19.12
C SER A 3 -4.62 -31.53 17.90
N LYS A 4 -5.19 -31.87 16.74
CA LYS A 4 -4.49 -31.76 15.46
C LYS A 4 -4.17 -30.27 15.28
N LYS A 5 -2.95 -29.87 15.62
CA LYS A 5 -2.39 -28.59 15.19
C LYS A 5 -2.60 -28.54 13.68
N LYS A 6 -3.50 -27.66 13.20
CA LYS A 6 -3.63 -27.37 11.78
C LYS A 6 -2.22 -27.07 11.29
N LYS A 7 -1.69 -27.88 10.37
CA LYS A 7 -0.51 -27.48 9.61
C LYS A 7 -0.85 -26.12 9.04
N LYS A 8 -0.09 -25.10 9.42
CA LYS A 8 -0.26 -23.77 8.85
C LYS A 8 -0.03 -23.93 7.36
N GLU A 9 -1.12 -23.83 6.61
CA GLU A 9 -1.06 -23.82 5.17
C GLU A 9 -0.80 -22.41 4.74
N TYR A 10 0.08 -22.33 3.79
CA TYR A 10 0.85 -21.16 3.63
C TYR A 10 0.85 -20.89 2.07
N PHE A 11 0.58 -19.65 1.59
CA PHE A 11 0.81 -19.19 0.20
C PHE A 11 2.12 -18.41 -0.08
N PRO A 12 2.91 -18.81 -1.09
CA PRO A 12 2.85 -20.06 -1.85
C PRO A 12 3.78 -21.07 -1.21
N PHE A 13 3.53 -21.38 0.04
CA PHE A 13 4.60 -21.74 0.94
C PHE A 13 4.78 -23.26 0.95
N ASN A 14 5.32 -23.77 -0.15
CA ASN A 14 6.12 -25.00 -0.21
C ASN A 14 7.49 -24.75 -0.89
N GLY A 15 7.80 -23.50 -1.26
CA GLY A 15 9.11 -23.13 -1.81
C GLY A 15 10.19 -23.01 -0.74
N ALA A 16 11.45 -23.27 -1.10
CA ALA A 16 12.59 -23.10 -0.20
C ALA A 16 12.68 -21.64 0.32
N ILE A 17 13.11 -21.49 1.57
CA ILE A 17 13.51 -20.19 2.13
C ILE A 17 14.70 -19.69 1.31
N ASN A 18 14.74 -18.38 1.04
CA ASN A 18 15.64 -17.73 0.09
C ASN A 18 15.49 -18.22 -1.37
N GLY A 19 14.38 -18.89 -1.68
CA GLY A 19 14.01 -19.34 -3.02
C GLY A 19 13.05 -18.41 -3.75
N LYS A 20 13.04 -18.52 -5.09
CA LYS A 20 12.10 -17.84 -6.00
C LYS A 20 11.07 -18.83 -6.52
N SER A 21 9.83 -18.42 -6.68
CA SER A 21 8.77 -19.23 -7.28
C SER A 21 7.86 -18.38 -8.15
N LYS A 22 7.29 -18.96 -9.21
CA LYS A 22 6.41 -18.26 -10.16
C LYS A 22 4.95 -18.68 -9.96
N PHE A 23 4.04 -17.71 -9.86
CA PHE A 23 2.61 -17.95 -9.63
C PHE A 23 1.75 -17.36 -10.74
N PRO A 24 0.83 -18.13 -11.35
CA PRO A 24 -0.04 -17.60 -12.39
C PRO A 24 -0.99 -16.54 -11.79
N LEU A 25 -1.19 -15.44 -12.52
CA LEU A 25 -2.19 -14.44 -12.17
C LEU A 25 -3.60 -14.96 -12.52
N PRO A 26 -4.59 -14.89 -11.62
CA PRO A 26 -5.96 -15.27 -11.94
C PRO A 26 -6.59 -14.27 -12.91
N GLY A 27 -7.33 -14.79 -13.90
CA GLY A 27 -8.18 -13.97 -14.78
C GLY A 27 -7.46 -13.28 -15.96
N ARG A 28 -6.27 -13.76 -16.35
CA ARG A 28 -5.65 -13.41 -17.63
C ARG A 28 -5.55 -14.66 -18.50
N ASP A 29 -6.13 -14.61 -19.70
CA ASP A 29 -6.13 -15.72 -20.66
C ASP A 29 -4.73 -16.08 -21.18
N ASP A 30 -3.78 -15.18 -20.97
CA ASP A 30 -2.37 -15.38 -21.24
C ASP A 30 -1.65 -16.00 -20.02
N ARG A 31 -1.26 -17.27 -20.16
CA ARG A 31 -0.50 -18.06 -19.17
C ARG A 31 0.98 -17.65 -19.03
N SER A 32 1.43 -16.58 -19.68
CA SER A 32 2.83 -16.12 -19.68
C SER A 32 3.19 -15.15 -18.56
N GLU A 33 2.21 -14.50 -17.93
CA GLU A 33 2.48 -13.58 -16.82
C GLU A 33 2.37 -14.30 -15.46
N SER A 34 3.51 -14.45 -14.80
CA SER A 34 3.62 -15.04 -13.46
C SER A 34 4.19 -14.03 -12.47
N ILE A 35 3.69 -14.06 -11.23
CA ILE A 35 4.22 -13.28 -10.12
C ILE A 35 5.43 -14.02 -9.57
N GLU A 36 6.53 -13.29 -9.39
CA GLU A 36 7.69 -13.82 -8.67
C GLU A 36 7.49 -13.69 -7.16
N ILE A 37 7.57 -14.81 -6.44
CA ILE A 37 7.47 -14.83 -4.99
C ILE A 37 8.82 -15.22 -4.40
N PHE A 38 9.30 -14.37 -3.50
CA PHE A 38 10.58 -14.49 -2.82
C PHE A 38 10.30 -14.76 -1.34
N ASN A 39 10.69 -15.95 -0.86
CA ASN A 39 10.62 -16.26 0.57
C ASN A 39 11.90 -15.77 1.23
N ILE A 40 11.83 -14.77 2.10
CA ILE A 40 13.00 -14.11 2.70
C ILE A 40 13.07 -14.40 4.20
N ASP A 41 14.25 -14.80 4.65
CA ASP A 41 14.64 -14.73 6.06
C ASP A 41 15.22 -13.34 6.41
N VAL A 42 15.06 -12.91 7.66
CA VAL A 42 15.46 -11.61 8.23
C VAL A 42 16.92 -11.26 7.89
N GLU A 43 17.83 -12.24 7.83
CA GLU A 43 19.26 -12.04 7.60
C GLU A 43 19.63 -11.66 6.15
N ASN A 44 18.93 -12.20 5.13
CA ASN A 44 19.25 -12.00 3.71
C ASN A 44 18.48 -10.84 3.05
N LYS A 45 17.64 -10.17 3.83
CA LYS A 45 16.67 -9.17 3.39
C LYS A 45 17.24 -7.96 2.64
N LYS A 46 18.35 -7.39 3.13
CA LYS A 46 18.86 -6.11 2.59
C LYS A 46 19.39 -6.26 1.16
N SER A 47 20.20 -7.29 0.92
CA SER A 47 20.85 -7.54 -0.38
C SER A 47 19.84 -7.81 -1.50
N LEU A 48 18.86 -8.68 -1.23
CA LEU A 48 17.90 -9.11 -2.24
C LEU A 48 16.89 -8.01 -2.60
N VAL A 49 16.50 -7.17 -1.63
CA VAL A 49 15.62 -6.01 -1.90
C VAL A 49 16.37 -4.93 -2.68
N SER A 50 17.66 -4.68 -2.41
CA SER A 50 18.45 -3.72 -3.19
C SER A 50 18.67 -4.17 -4.63
N GLU A 51 19.08 -5.43 -4.84
CA GLU A 51 19.25 -6.01 -6.19
C GLU A 51 17.96 -5.91 -7.00
N TYR A 52 16.83 -6.22 -6.34
CA TYR A 52 15.54 -6.12 -6.97
C TYR A 52 15.17 -4.68 -7.33
N LYS A 53 15.48 -3.69 -6.49
CA LYS A 53 15.21 -2.28 -6.86
C LYS A 53 16.07 -1.82 -8.05
N ASP A 54 17.34 -2.21 -8.09
CA ASP A 54 18.28 -1.78 -9.13
C ASP A 54 17.93 -2.32 -10.52
N SER A 55 17.40 -3.54 -10.59
CA SER A 55 16.93 -4.14 -11.85
C SER A 55 15.67 -3.49 -12.44
N ASN A 56 15.05 -2.54 -11.72
CA ASN A 56 13.77 -1.92 -12.08
C ASN A 56 13.86 -0.41 -12.38
N LYS A 57 15.00 0.07 -12.87
CA LYS A 57 15.15 1.46 -13.36
C LYS A 57 14.11 1.79 -14.44
N GLY A 58 13.52 2.99 -14.35
CA GLY A 58 12.44 3.44 -15.26
C GLY A 58 11.03 3.00 -14.84
N TYR A 59 10.88 2.39 -13.66
CA TYR A 59 9.60 2.00 -13.09
C TYR A 59 9.39 2.66 -11.73
N ILE A 60 8.11 2.91 -11.41
CA ILE A 60 7.66 3.25 -10.06
C ILE A 60 7.27 1.93 -9.37
N LEU A 61 7.87 1.67 -8.22
CA LEU A 61 7.52 0.52 -7.39
C LEU A 61 6.61 0.95 -6.25
N CYS A 62 5.47 0.27 -6.16
CA CYS A 62 4.47 0.48 -5.13
C CYS A 62 4.38 -0.77 -4.26
N TYR A 63 4.31 -0.59 -2.94
CA TYR A 63 4.45 -1.67 -1.96
C TYR A 63 3.24 -1.74 -1.04
N HIS A 64 2.65 -2.92 -0.89
CA HIS A 64 1.57 -3.18 0.08
C HIS A 64 2.00 -4.22 1.11
N GLY A 65 2.20 -3.79 2.35
CA GLY A 65 2.44 -4.70 3.47
C GLY A 65 1.13 -5.25 4.03
N THR A 66 0.99 -6.57 4.10
CA THR A 66 -0.20 -7.24 4.63
C THR A 66 0.13 -8.60 5.22
N THR A 67 -0.83 -9.22 5.92
CA THR A 67 -0.63 -10.59 6.43
C THR A 67 -0.49 -11.57 5.28
N SER A 68 0.24 -12.66 5.46
CA SER A 68 0.45 -13.63 4.38
C SER A 68 -0.86 -14.27 3.90
N GLU A 69 -1.86 -14.39 4.78
CA GLU A 69 -3.23 -14.80 4.42
C GLU A 69 -3.92 -13.79 3.49
N ASN A 70 -3.83 -12.50 3.80
CA ASN A 70 -4.41 -11.47 2.94
C ASN A 70 -3.66 -11.35 1.61
N ALA A 71 -2.33 -11.54 1.61
CA ALA A 71 -1.55 -11.60 0.38
C ALA A 71 -2.01 -12.76 -0.52
N LYS A 72 -2.26 -13.95 0.05
CA LYS A 72 -2.88 -15.08 -0.65
C LYS A 72 -4.21 -14.69 -1.29
N ALA A 73 -5.09 -14.05 -0.51
CA ALA A 73 -6.40 -13.64 -0.98
C ALA A 73 -6.29 -12.60 -2.12
N ILE A 74 -5.37 -11.64 -2.01
CA ILE A 74 -5.15 -10.63 -3.05
C ILE A 74 -4.61 -11.28 -4.33
N VAL A 75 -3.62 -12.17 -4.22
CA VAL A 75 -3.07 -12.86 -5.39
C VAL A 75 -4.13 -13.73 -6.06
N ASN A 76 -4.96 -14.42 -5.29
CA ASN A 76 -5.95 -15.36 -5.84
C ASN A 76 -7.24 -14.70 -6.33
N SER A 77 -7.64 -13.57 -5.74
CA SER A 77 -8.97 -12.98 -5.96
C SER A 77 -8.93 -11.50 -6.34
N GLY A 78 -7.73 -10.94 -6.51
CA GLY A 78 -7.54 -9.53 -6.80
C GLY A 78 -7.71 -8.62 -5.57
N ILE A 79 -7.62 -7.31 -5.82
CA ILE A 79 -7.76 -6.29 -4.78
C ILE A 79 -9.25 -6.03 -4.51
N ASN A 80 -9.63 -6.07 -3.23
CA ASN A 80 -10.95 -5.67 -2.78
C ASN A 80 -10.83 -4.45 -1.84
N VAL A 81 -11.25 -3.28 -2.32
CA VAL A 81 -11.12 -2.00 -1.60
C VAL A 81 -12.03 -1.90 -0.37
N THR A 82 -13.12 -2.68 -0.31
CA THR A 82 -14.06 -2.67 0.82
C THR A 82 -13.54 -3.40 2.05
N LYS A 83 -12.48 -4.21 1.90
CA LYS A 83 -11.78 -4.86 3.02
C LYS A 83 -10.77 -3.93 3.72
N GLY A 84 -10.54 -2.74 3.17
CA GLY A 84 -9.66 -1.72 3.75
C GLY A 84 -10.21 -1.13 5.05
N LYS A 85 -9.32 -0.61 5.90
CA LYS A 85 -9.69 0.14 7.10
C LYS A 85 -10.28 1.49 6.71
N SER A 86 -11.40 1.87 7.32
CA SER A 86 -12.13 3.11 7.00
C SER A 86 -11.52 4.39 7.58
N LYS A 87 -10.88 4.30 8.77
CA LYS A 87 -10.28 5.45 9.48
C LYS A 87 -8.79 5.58 9.18
N THR A 88 -8.47 5.88 7.93
CA THR A 88 -7.09 6.05 7.41
C THR A 88 -6.99 7.35 6.63
N ASP A 89 -5.81 7.70 6.13
CA ASP A 89 -5.47 9.03 5.60
C ASP A 89 -6.41 9.50 4.49
N PHE A 90 -6.78 8.60 3.59
CA PHE A 90 -7.66 8.85 2.44
C PHE A 90 -8.97 8.04 2.53
N GLY A 91 -9.32 7.61 3.75
CA GLY A 91 -10.51 6.81 4.05
C GLY A 91 -10.39 5.35 3.61
N GLN A 92 -11.51 4.64 3.56
CA GLN A 92 -11.52 3.23 3.13
C GLN A 92 -10.96 3.06 1.72
N GLY A 93 -10.05 2.09 1.55
CA GLY A 93 -9.46 1.73 0.26
C GLY A 93 -8.28 0.78 0.40
N PHE A 94 -7.62 0.49 -0.71
CA PHE A 94 -6.40 -0.30 -0.76
C PHE A 94 -5.17 0.62 -0.85
N TYR A 95 -4.22 0.48 0.06
CA TYR A 95 -3.09 1.39 0.18
C TYR A 95 -1.78 0.74 -0.27
N VAL A 96 -1.05 1.44 -1.12
CA VAL A 96 0.36 1.14 -1.43
C VAL A 96 1.23 2.33 -1.05
N ALA A 97 2.51 2.09 -0.82
CA ALA A 97 3.49 3.15 -0.58
C ALA A 97 4.69 3.01 -1.53
N GLU A 98 5.38 4.11 -1.80
CA GLU A 98 6.58 4.13 -2.66
C GLU A 98 7.85 3.74 -1.90
N ASN A 99 7.74 3.51 -0.59
CA ASN A 99 8.84 3.07 0.26
C ASN A 99 8.60 1.65 0.77
N PHE A 100 9.50 0.74 0.37
CA PHE A 100 9.46 -0.67 0.77
C PHE A 100 9.55 -0.87 2.28
N ASP A 101 10.51 -0.20 2.92
CA ASP A 101 10.77 -0.31 4.36
C ASP A 101 9.56 0.16 5.16
N TYR A 102 8.92 1.25 4.72
CA TYR A 102 7.68 1.75 5.30
C TYR A 102 6.57 0.69 5.26
N SER A 103 6.25 0.13 4.08
CA SER A 103 5.17 -0.86 3.95
C SER A 103 5.44 -2.13 4.75
N ARG A 104 6.70 -2.56 4.81
CA ARG A 104 7.14 -3.68 5.62
C ARG A 104 6.97 -3.40 7.11
N ASP A 105 7.52 -2.29 7.60
CA ASP A 105 7.51 -1.96 9.02
C ASP A 105 6.08 -1.66 9.51
N TYR A 106 5.22 -1.14 8.62
CA TYR A 106 3.80 -0.97 8.89
C TYR A 106 3.12 -2.29 9.24
N VAL A 107 3.29 -3.35 8.44
CA VAL A 107 2.66 -4.64 8.73
C VAL A 107 3.35 -5.38 9.87
N LYS A 108 4.68 -5.29 9.98
CA LYS A 108 5.47 -5.96 11.02
C LYS A 108 5.05 -5.55 12.44
N GLN A 109 4.56 -4.32 12.62
CA GLN A 109 3.99 -3.86 13.90
C GLN A 109 2.78 -4.68 14.36
N SER A 110 2.10 -5.38 13.46
CA SER A 110 0.84 -6.08 13.72
C SER A 110 0.85 -7.57 13.42
N SER A 111 1.89 -8.10 12.76
CA SER A 111 2.00 -9.51 12.42
C SER A 111 3.44 -10.01 12.40
N LYS A 112 3.65 -11.24 12.86
CA LYS A 112 4.94 -11.96 12.78
C LYS A 112 5.16 -12.64 11.42
N GLU A 113 4.06 -12.95 10.74
CA GLU A 113 4.06 -13.53 9.39
C GLU A 113 3.40 -12.50 8.46
N TYR A 114 4.18 -11.97 7.52
CA TYR A 114 3.71 -10.89 6.65
C TYR A 114 4.34 -10.98 5.27
N THR A 115 3.67 -10.36 4.30
CA THR A 115 4.11 -10.30 2.92
C THR A 115 4.02 -8.86 2.43
N VAL A 116 5.04 -8.43 1.71
CA VAL A 116 5.02 -7.16 0.97
C VAL A 116 4.77 -7.49 -0.49
N LEU A 117 3.58 -7.15 -0.99
CA LEU A 117 3.26 -7.21 -2.41
C LEU A 117 3.91 -6.03 -3.13
N VAL A 118 4.46 -6.29 -4.30
CA VAL A 118 5.17 -5.30 -5.12
C VAL A 118 4.49 -5.15 -6.45
N PHE A 119 4.08 -3.91 -6.72
CA PHE A 119 3.49 -3.51 -7.97
C PHE A 119 4.53 -2.71 -8.75
N LYS A 120 4.74 -3.07 -10.02
CA LYS A 120 5.71 -2.44 -10.93
C LYS A 120 4.98 -1.69 -12.03
N LEU A 121 5.13 -0.37 -12.00
CA LEU A 121 4.41 0.55 -12.85
C LEU A 121 5.41 1.24 -13.79
N ASN A 122 5.20 1.19 -15.12
CA ASN A 122 6.11 1.84 -16.08
C ASN A 122 5.99 3.36 -15.98
N GLN A 123 7.09 4.08 -15.77
CA GLN A 123 7.10 5.52 -15.57
C GLN A 123 6.58 6.31 -16.79
N THR A 124 6.78 5.81 -18.03
CA THR A 124 6.32 6.49 -19.26
C THR A 124 4.81 6.27 -19.52
N PHE A 125 4.27 5.12 -19.13
CA PHE A 125 2.85 4.79 -19.27
C PHE A 125 1.93 5.80 -18.56
N TRP A 126 2.43 6.49 -17.54
CA TRP A 126 1.67 7.50 -16.78
C TRP A 126 1.77 8.92 -17.34
N ILE A 127 2.68 9.18 -18.28
CA ILE A 127 2.85 10.49 -18.93
C ILE A 127 2.15 10.48 -20.31
N GLU A 128 2.14 9.35 -21.01
CA GLU A 128 1.70 9.24 -22.41
C GLU A 128 0.17 9.33 -22.62
N GLN A 129 -0.65 9.24 -21.57
CA GLN A 129 -2.12 9.35 -21.68
C GLN A 129 -2.65 10.78 -21.47
N GLY A 130 -1.77 11.79 -21.41
CA GLY A 130 -2.15 13.20 -21.26
C GLY A 130 -2.86 13.56 -19.94
N ASN A 131 -3.01 12.60 -19.02
CA ASN A 131 -3.63 12.72 -17.71
C ASN A 131 -2.75 12.05 -16.66
N SER A 132 -2.66 12.62 -15.46
CA SER A 132 -2.04 11.98 -14.30
C SER A 132 -2.74 10.65 -13.99
N PHE A 133 -1.97 9.58 -13.76
CA PHE A 133 -2.51 8.29 -13.29
C PHE A 133 -3.33 8.43 -12.01
N TYR A 134 -2.83 9.29 -11.13
CA TYR A 134 -3.50 9.65 -9.92
C TYR A 134 -4.58 10.65 -10.31
N ASP A 135 -5.82 10.27 -10.09
CA ASP A 135 -6.93 11.18 -10.34
C ASP A 135 -6.84 12.43 -9.45
N PHE A 136 -6.04 12.34 -8.37
CA PHE A 136 -5.65 13.42 -7.47
C PHE A 136 -4.26 13.20 -6.85
N ASP A 137 -3.34 14.15 -7.01
CA ASP A 137 -1.98 14.12 -6.44
C ASP A 137 -1.79 15.28 -5.44
N LEU A 138 -1.73 14.96 -4.16
CA LEU A 138 -1.54 15.90 -3.05
C LEU A 138 -0.06 16.07 -2.64
N LYS A 139 0.90 15.56 -3.42
CA LYS A 139 2.33 15.66 -3.06
C LYS A 139 2.84 17.11 -2.99
N GLU A 140 2.37 17.98 -3.91
CA GLU A 140 2.84 19.37 -4.03
C GLU A 140 1.98 20.33 -3.18
N ASP A 141 0.80 19.89 -2.73
CA ASP A 141 -0.24 20.72 -2.13
C ASP A 141 -0.22 20.58 -0.58
N VAL A 142 0.98 20.72 -0.01
CA VAL A 142 1.35 20.30 1.34
C VAL A 142 0.68 21.14 2.45
N ASP A 143 0.16 22.33 2.14
CA ASP A 143 0.06 23.33 3.20
C ASP A 143 -1.25 23.41 3.99
N LYS A 144 -2.44 22.98 3.51
CA LYS A 144 -3.69 22.93 4.33
C LYS A 144 -4.74 21.91 3.88
N ASN A 145 -4.92 21.69 2.58
CA ASN A 145 -5.99 20.84 2.05
C ASN A 145 -5.75 19.35 2.34
N TRP A 146 -4.50 18.90 2.17
CA TRP A 146 -4.10 17.53 2.50
C TRP A 146 -4.31 17.22 3.98
N GLU A 147 -3.86 18.09 4.90
CA GLU A 147 -3.99 17.86 6.34
C GLU A 147 -5.45 17.79 6.78
N GLN A 148 -6.29 18.69 6.27
CA GLN A 148 -7.73 18.68 6.55
C GLN A 148 -8.41 17.41 6.04
N TYR A 149 -8.01 16.93 4.85
CA TYR A 149 -8.53 15.69 4.29
C TYR A 149 -8.10 14.47 5.11
N VAL A 150 -6.83 14.39 5.50
CA VAL A 150 -6.32 13.34 6.39
C VAL A 150 -7.03 13.35 7.74
N ALA A 151 -7.19 14.53 8.35
CA ALA A 151 -7.89 14.68 9.62
C ALA A 151 -9.37 14.24 9.53
N TYR A 152 -10.05 14.64 8.45
CA TYR A 152 -11.44 14.25 8.18
C TYR A 152 -11.56 12.72 8.08
N ASN A 153 -10.76 12.07 7.24
CA ASN A 153 -10.87 10.62 7.00
C ASN A 153 -10.45 9.76 8.20
N ARG A 154 -9.43 10.19 8.96
CA ARG A 154 -9.03 9.51 10.20
C ARG A 154 -10.05 9.68 11.33
N CYS A 155 -11.14 10.43 11.09
CA CYS A 155 -12.12 10.82 12.11
C CYS A 155 -11.46 11.53 13.29
N ILE A 156 -10.43 12.33 13.03
CA ILE A 156 -9.76 13.13 14.04
C ILE A 156 -10.71 14.27 14.42
N VAL A 157 -11.53 14.01 15.42
CA VAL A 157 -12.21 15.07 16.16
C VAL A 157 -11.14 15.66 17.07
N THR A 158 -10.29 16.55 16.55
CA THR A 158 -9.55 17.45 17.44
C THR A 158 -10.63 18.22 18.19
N SER A 159 -10.83 17.87 19.46
CA SER A 159 -11.53 18.60 20.51
C SER A 159 -11.88 20.04 20.11
N GLY A 160 -13.01 20.20 19.40
CA GLY A 160 -13.61 21.48 19.02
C GLY A 160 -13.10 22.21 17.77
N ARG A 161 -12.18 21.67 16.94
CA ARG A 161 -11.71 22.39 15.73
C ARG A 161 -11.36 21.50 14.51
N LEU A 162 -12.34 20.85 13.91
CA LEU A 162 -12.49 21.13 12.47
C LEU A 162 -13.00 22.56 12.44
N ASN A 163 -12.15 23.50 12.03
CA ASN A 163 -12.48 24.92 12.01
C ASN A 163 -13.86 25.05 11.36
N LYS A 164 -14.84 25.72 11.98
CA LYS A 164 -16.14 26.01 11.32
C LYS A 164 -15.98 26.77 9.98
N LYS A 165 -14.74 27.14 9.61
CA LYS A 165 -14.30 27.75 8.35
C LYS A 165 -13.59 26.79 7.37
N SER A 166 -13.36 25.51 7.67
CA SER A 166 -12.77 24.58 6.69
C SER A 166 -13.85 24.15 5.70
N ASN A 167 -13.91 24.81 4.56
CA ASN A 167 -14.76 24.41 3.44
C ASN A 167 -14.13 23.19 2.75
N ILE A 168 -14.14 22.03 3.41
CA ILE A 168 -13.63 20.77 2.84
C ILE A 168 -14.61 20.15 1.83
N LYS A 169 -15.87 20.60 1.81
CA LYS A 169 -16.92 20.06 0.92
C LYS A 169 -16.52 20.08 -0.57
N PRO A 170 -15.97 21.19 -1.14
CA PRO A 170 -15.47 21.20 -2.51
C PRO A 170 -14.38 20.15 -2.75
N LEU A 171 -13.47 19.96 -1.80
CA LEU A 171 -12.42 18.95 -1.90
C LEU A 171 -13.00 17.53 -1.85
N LEU A 172 -13.98 17.28 -0.97
CA LEU A 172 -14.69 15.99 -0.92
C LEU A 172 -15.41 15.69 -2.22
N SER A 173 -16.11 16.67 -2.81
CA SER A 173 -16.79 16.49 -4.10
C SER A 173 -15.81 16.23 -5.25
N GLN A 174 -14.63 16.86 -5.22
CA GLN A 174 -13.58 16.58 -6.22
C GLN A 174 -13.04 15.15 -6.08
N LEU A 175 -13.10 14.57 -4.88
CA LEU A 175 -12.52 13.27 -4.55
C LEU A 175 -13.50 12.09 -4.64
N GLU A 176 -14.80 12.35 -4.71
CA GLU A 176 -15.86 11.33 -4.66
C GLU A 176 -15.78 10.32 -5.82
N CYS A 177 -15.36 10.76 -7.01
CA CYS A 177 -15.26 9.91 -8.21
C CYS A 177 -13.82 9.47 -8.53
N LYS A 178 -12.88 9.69 -7.62
CA LYS A 178 -11.45 9.44 -7.86
C LYS A 178 -11.12 7.99 -7.49
N SER A 179 -10.53 7.25 -8.43
CA SER A 179 -10.06 5.88 -8.25
C SER A 179 -8.73 5.82 -7.51
N PHE A 180 -7.86 6.81 -7.72
CA PHE A 180 -6.52 6.89 -7.14
C PHE A 180 -6.27 8.25 -6.49
N ILE A 181 -5.91 8.21 -5.20
CA ILE A 181 -5.50 9.39 -4.43
C ILE A 181 -4.07 9.19 -3.98
N ARG A 182 -3.15 10.04 -4.42
CA ARG A 182 -1.73 10.03 -4.02
C ARG A 182 -1.44 11.19 -3.08
N GLY A 183 -0.58 10.96 -2.08
CA GLY A 183 -0.10 12.02 -1.21
C GLY A 183 0.83 11.50 -0.13
N HIS A 184 1.31 12.40 0.72
CA HIS A 184 2.17 12.02 1.83
C HIS A 184 1.44 11.12 2.85
N VAL A 185 2.23 10.31 3.56
CA VAL A 185 1.80 9.61 4.77
C VAL A 185 1.64 10.62 5.91
N GLY A 186 0.45 10.63 6.53
CA GLY A 186 0.15 11.46 7.69
C GLY A 186 0.90 11.03 8.93
N ALA A 187 1.40 11.97 9.71
CA ALA A 187 2.09 11.65 10.96
C ALA A 187 1.20 10.86 11.95
N LYS A 188 1.77 9.88 12.67
CA LYS A 188 1.03 9.03 13.64
C LYS A 188 0.34 9.82 14.76
N ASN A 189 0.90 10.97 15.15
CA ASN A 189 0.41 11.80 16.26
C ASN A 189 -0.29 13.09 15.78
N LEU A 190 -0.92 13.07 14.60
CA LEU A 190 -1.60 14.27 14.08
C LEU A 190 -2.63 14.85 15.08
N GLU A 191 -3.23 14.00 15.94
CA GLU A 191 -4.22 14.37 16.95
C GLU A 191 -3.67 15.11 18.19
N ARG A 192 -2.37 14.98 18.51
CA ARG A 192 -1.79 15.40 19.79
C ARG A 192 -0.86 16.62 19.70
N ARG A 193 -0.86 17.33 18.56
CA ARG A 193 0.16 18.35 18.29
C ARG A 193 -0.25 19.75 18.77
N PRO A 194 0.65 20.47 19.49
CA PRO A 194 0.48 21.89 19.75
C PRO A 194 0.45 22.69 18.44
N ARG A 195 -0.29 23.81 18.44
CA ARG A 195 -0.49 24.74 17.30
C ARG A 195 0.78 25.29 16.65
N THR A 196 1.96 25.09 17.23
CA THR A 196 3.23 25.68 16.82
C THR A 196 4.17 24.73 16.09
N SER A 197 3.80 23.45 15.91
CA SER A 197 4.67 22.50 15.18
C SER A 197 4.36 22.50 13.68
N ASN A 198 5.28 23.00 12.86
CA ASN A 198 5.16 23.04 11.38
C ASN A 198 5.36 21.66 10.69
N GLN A 199 5.50 20.55 11.43
CA GLN A 199 5.58 19.23 10.83
C GLN A 199 4.18 18.63 10.72
N THR A 200 3.62 18.58 9.51
CA THR A 200 2.34 17.93 9.18
C THR A 200 2.55 16.53 8.58
N ILE A 201 3.72 16.31 7.96
CA ILE A 201 4.15 15.04 7.37
C ILE A 201 4.89 14.17 8.40
N ALA A 202 4.92 12.85 8.18
CA ALA A 202 5.81 11.95 8.92
C ALA A 202 7.28 12.40 8.80
N LYS A 203 8.10 12.10 9.83
CA LYS A 203 9.52 12.49 9.87
C LYS A 203 10.33 11.96 8.67
N ASP A 204 9.91 10.83 8.12
CA ASP A 204 10.37 10.31 6.83
C ASP A 204 9.20 10.39 5.84
N PRO A 205 9.15 11.42 4.96
CA PRO A 205 8.02 11.66 4.08
C PRO A 205 7.94 10.55 3.01
N THR A 206 7.18 9.51 3.31
CA THR A 206 6.79 8.50 2.32
C THR A 206 5.54 8.94 1.60
N ILE A 207 5.47 8.65 0.30
CA ILE A 207 4.26 8.84 -0.50
C ILE A 207 3.45 7.55 -0.47
N GLN A 208 2.14 7.69 -0.30
CA GLN A 208 1.17 6.61 -0.39
C GLN A 208 0.13 6.89 -1.47
N VAL A 209 -0.44 5.83 -2.00
CA VAL A 209 -1.56 5.87 -2.93
C VAL A 209 -2.69 5.05 -2.35
N CYS A 210 -3.88 5.64 -2.25
CA CYS A 210 -5.11 4.94 -1.93
C CYS A 210 -5.91 4.67 -3.21
N ILE A 211 -6.24 3.40 -3.41
CA ILE A 211 -7.14 2.93 -4.45
C ILE A 211 -8.53 2.83 -3.85
N LYS A 212 -9.47 3.62 -4.39
CA LYS A 212 -10.80 3.86 -3.81
C LYS A 212 -11.91 3.02 -4.43
N THR A 213 -11.75 2.65 -5.70
CA THR A 213 -12.80 2.01 -6.50
C THR A 213 -12.39 0.59 -6.90
N ASN A 214 -13.38 -0.26 -7.18
CA ASN A 214 -13.13 -1.62 -7.68
C ASN A 214 -12.50 -1.59 -9.07
N GLU A 215 -12.91 -0.64 -9.91
CA GLU A 215 -12.37 -0.41 -11.24
C GLU A 215 -10.89 -0.02 -11.17
N GLY A 216 -10.54 0.90 -10.26
CA GLY A 216 -9.16 1.27 -9.98
C GLY A 216 -8.34 0.07 -9.50
N ALA A 217 -8.90 -0.74 -8.59
CA ALA A 217 -8.28 -1.95 -8.08
C ALA A 217 -8.02 -2.99 -9.17
N GLN A 218 -8.98 -3.22 -10.08
CA GLN A 218 -8.81 -4.14 -11.20
C GLN A 218 -7.73 -3.66 -12.18
N ARG A 219 -7.67 -2.36 -12.47
CA ARG A 219 -6.61 -1.78 -13.31
C ARG A 219 -5.26 -1.89 -12.64
N PHE A 220 -5.17 -1.56 -11.35
CA PHE A 220 -3.92 -1.55 -10.60
C PHE A 220 -3.36 -2.94 -10.35
N PHE A 221 -4.22 -3.93 -10.11
CA PHE A 221 -3.82 -5.32 -9.91
C PHE A 221 -3.03 -5.86 -11.11
N ARG A 222 -3.21 -5.27 -12.30
CA ARG A 222 -2.45 -5.66 -13.48
C ARG A 222 -0.94 -5.42 -13.38
N PHE A 223 -0.53 -4.60 -12.42
CA PHE A 223 0.87 -4.27 -12.19
C PHE A 223 1.51 -5.12 -11.08
N LEU A 224 0.79 -6.10 -10.50
CA LEU A 224 1.36 -6.99 -9.50
C LEU A 224 2.51 -7.79 -10.12
N TYR A 225 3.71 -7.56 -9.60
CA TYR A 225 4.95 -8.02 -10.21
C TYR A 225 5.68 -9.03 -9.33
N ALA A 226 5.74 -8.78 -8.02
CA ALA A 226 6.31 -9.74 -7.09
C ALA A 226 5.67 -9.71 -5.70
N ALA A 227 6.07 -10.66 -4.87
CA ALA A 227 5.79 -10.65 -3.44
C ALA A 227 7.02 -11.07 -2.63
N PHE A 228 7.31 -10.32 -1.56
CA PHE A 228 8.35 -10.66 -0.59
C PHE A 228 7.69 -11.17 0.67
N SER A 229 7.83 -12.47 0.93
CA SER A 229 7.21 -13.13 2.06
C SER A 229 8.21 -13.30 3.20
N TYR A 230 7.84 -12.82 4.38
CA TYR A 230 8.68 -12.80 5.57
C TYR A 230 8.13 -13.72 6.65
N ASN A 231 9.03 -14.45 7.30
CA ASN A 231 8.71 -15.29 8.43
C ASN A 231 9.71 -15.05 9.56
N ASP A 232 9.34 -14.23 10.55
CA ASP A 232 10.15 -13.96 11.73
C ASP A 232 9.99 -15.10 12.79
N SER A 233 9.44 -16.27 12.43
CA SER A 233 9.12 -17.38 13.35
C SER A 233 10.15 -18.52 13.33
N LEU A 234 11.31 -18.29 12.71
CA LEU A 234 12.45 -19.21 12.71
C LEU A 234 13.48 -18.79 13.75
#